data_AF-A0A973E2T4-F1
#
_entry.id   AF-A0A973E2T4-F1
#
_cell.length_a   1.000
_cell.length_b   1.000
_cell.length_c   1.000
_cell.angle_alpha   90.00
_cell.angle_beta   90.00
_cell.angle_gamma   90.00
#
_symmetry.space_group_name_H-M   'P 1'
#
loop_
_entity.id
_entity.type
_entity.pdbx_description
1 polymer ?
#
loop_
_entity_poly.entity_id
_entity_poly.type
_entity_poly.pdbx_seq_one_letter_code
_entity_poly.pdbx_strand_id
1 'polypeptide(L)'
;MSQRFIKYLVIILVACGFALAGLIIWSDNHQNYKNTLENYKNTLADLELITIPKGEMDLEVPIYSFVTTDYVKKHIVFTEPYQIGAYEITIKQWNVCHQAGGCNKPARMRNGETPQHPVTRVSWLDAYNFTNWLAFETGQNFRLPTEEEWTYAAFVGKHYKAEYVEYELGDVVSARPKVTHEKGKFGANAWGMNDIQGNVWEWTLTCWTSSVEGQAKLSNAEELNDPKACGTRFLWGEERAHVPFFVNTTYNGGCATARPASNLGFRIVLAAN
;
A
#
# COMPACT_ATOMS: atom_id res chain seq x y z
N MET A 1 -38.35 -59.56 4.17
CA MET A 1 -37.51 -58.44 3.70
C MET A 1 -36.06 -58.92 3.71
N SER A 2 -35.46 -59.11 2.52
CA SER A 2 -34.18 -59.80 2.35
C SER A 2 -33.05 -59.08 3.07
N GLN A 3 -32.20 -59.81 3.81
CA GLN A 3 -30.99 -59.27 4.47
C GLN A 3 -30.06 -58.50 3.52
N ARG A 4 -30.17 -58.72 2.20
CA ARG A 4 -29.44 -57.94 1.19
C ARG A 4 -29.91 -56.49 1.13
N PHE A 5 -31.21 -56.22 1.26
CA PHE A 5 -31.77 -54.86 1.17
C PHE A 5 -31.33 -53.97 2.34
N ILE A 6 -31.23 -54.54 3.55
CA ILE A 6 -30.76 -53.84 4.75
C ILE A 6 -29.27 -53.48 4.61
N LYS A 7 -28.44 -54.37 4.05
CA LYS A 7 -27.02 -54.09 3.80
C LYS A 7 -26.82 -52.93 2.81
N TYR A 8 -27.60 -52.86 1.73
CA TYR A 8 -27.53 -51.75 0.77
C TYR A 8 -27.97 -50.42 1.38
N LEU A 9 -29.05 -50.41 2.18
CA LEU A 9 -29.53 -49.21 2.84
C LEU A 9 -28.49 -48.65 3.84
N VAL A 10 -27.84 -49.53 4.60
CA VAL A 10 -26.78 -49.15 5.56
C VAL A 10 -25.55 -48.59 4.83
N ILE A 11 -25.13 -49.18 3.72
CA ILE A 11 -23.99 -48.68 2.93
C ILE A 11 -24.27 -47.28 2.36
N ILE A 12 -25.48 -47.03 1.85
CA ILE A 12 -25.87 -45.73 1.31
C ILE A 12 -25.91 -44.67 2.41
N LEU A 13 -26.49 -44.98 3.58
CA LEU A 13 -26.53 -44.05 4.71
C LEU A 13 -25.14 -43.70 5.25
N VAL A 14 -24.23 -44.69 5.30
CA VAL A 14 -22.83 -44.48 5.70
C VAL A 14 -22.08 -43.62 4.68
N ALA A 15 -22.25 -43.89 3.37
CA ALA A 15 -21.64 -43.09 2.31
C ALA A 15 -22.16 -41.64 2.29
N CYS A 16 -23.46 -41.43 2.47
CA CYS A 16 -24.06 -40.09 2.63
C CYS A 16 -23.53 -39.39 3.87
N GLY A 17 -23.36 -40.10 5.00
CA GLY A 17 -22.78 -39.55 6.22
C GLY A 17 -21.33 -39.06 6.04
N PHE A 18 -20.50 -39.80 5.32
CA PHE A 18 -19.13 -39.37 4.99
C PHE A 18 -19.08 -38.18 4.03
N ALA A 19 -19.98 -38.13 3.04
CA ALA A 19 -20.08 -37.00 2.11
C ALA A 19 -20.54 -35.72 2.82
N LEU A 20 -21.53 -35.81 3.71
CA LEU A 20 -22.00 -34.70 4.55
C LEU A 20 -20.92 -34.21 5.52
N ALA A 21 -20.20 -35.13 6.18
CA ALA A 21 -19.08 -34.78 7.06
C ALA A 21 -17.94 -34.09 6.29
N GLY A 22 -17.60 -34.57 5.08
CA GLY A 22 -16.60 -33.95 4.22
C GLY A 22 -16.99 -32.53 3.76
N LEU A 23 -18.27 -32.30 3.45
CA LEU A 23 -18.79 -30.97 3.08
C LEU A 23 -18.79 -29.99 4.27
N ILE A 24 -19.12 -30.47 5.47
CA ILE A 24 -19.08 -29.66 6.70
C ILE A 24 -17.63 -29.27 7.04
N ILE A 25 -16.71 -30.23 7.02
CA ILE A 25 -15.28 -29.98 7.28
C ILE A 25 -14.70 -29.02 6.23
N TRP A 26 -15.06 -29.16 4.95
CA TRP A 26 -14.63 -28.24 3.90
C TRP A 26 -15.17 -26.83 4.09
N SER A 27 -16.46 -26.69 4.42
CA SER A 27 -17.10 -25.40 4.70
C SER A 27 -16.47 -24.70 5.91
N ASP A 28 -16.27 -25.42 7.02
CA ASP A 28 -15.70 -24.88 8.25
C ASP A 28 -14.22 -24.49 8.05
N ASN A 29 -13.44 -25.30 7.32
CA ASN A 29 -12.05 -24.94 6.98
C ASN A 29 -11.98 -23.75 6.02
N HIS A 30 -12.90 -23.63 5.05
CA HIS A 30 -12.93 -22.51 4.13
C HIS A 30 -13.33 -21.21 4.83
N GLN A 31 -14.26 -21.26 5.79
CA GLN A 31 -14.65 -20.11 6.60
C GLN A 31 -13.57 -19.72 7.60
N ASN A 32 -12.93 -20.68 8.28
CA ASN A 32 -11.77 -20.39 9.13
C ASN A 32 -10.60 -19.80 8.33
N TYR A 33 -10.32 -20.32 7.14
CA TYR A 33 -9.28 -19.78 6.26
C TYR A 33 -9.59 -18.34 5.82
N LYS A 34 -10.83 -18.04 5.43
CA LYS A 34 -11.28 -16.67 5.12
C LYS A 34 -11.20 -15.74 6.34
N ASN A 35 -11.58 -16.22 7.52
CA ASN A 35 -11.46 -15.46 8.78
C ASN A 35 -10.01 -15.15 9.14
N THR A 36 -9.06 -16.04 8.81
CA THR A 36 -7.63 -15.77 8.97
C THR A 36 -7.09 -14.79 7.93
N LEU A 37 -7.62 -14.81 6.69
CA LEU A 37 -7.14 -13.95 5.61
C LEU A 37 -7.52 -12.47 5.79
N GLU A 38 -8.65 -12.20 6.45
CA GLU A 38 -9.17 -10.83 6.64
C GLU A 38 -9.34 -10.44 8.10
N ASN A 39 -8.56 -11.02 9.02
CA ASN A 39 -8.70 -10.70 10.45
C ASN A 39 -8.47 -9.20 10.75
N TYR A 40 -7.76 -8.48 9.88
CA TYR A 40 -7.61 -7.02 9.94
C TYR A 40 -8.92 -6.28 9.95
N LYS A 41 -10.02 -6.84 9.42
CA LYS A 41 -11.35 -6.21 9.45
C LYS A 41 -11.93 -6.10 10.86
N ASN A 42 -11.45 -6.90 11.81
CA ASN A 42 -11.80 -6.73 13.22
C ASN A 42 -11.16 -5.47 13.83
N THR A 43 -10.01 -5.06 13.31
CA THR A 43 -9.27 -3.87 13.75
C THR A 43 -9.64 -2.64 12.94
N LEU A 44 -9.65 -2.75 11.61
CA LEU A 44 -9.97 -1.71 10.64
C LEU A 44 -11.08 -2.18 9.68
N ALA A 45 -12.33 -2.10 10.12
CA ALA A 45 -13.49 -2.63 9.39
C ALA A 45 -13.71 -2.02 8.00
N ASP A 46 -13.20 -0.81 7.74
CA ASP A 46 -13.31 -0.11 6.46
C ASP A 46 -11.98 -0.05 5.67
N LEU A 47 -10.98 -0.83 6.09
CA LEU A 47 -9.80 -1.07 5.29
C LEU A 47 -10.16 -1.98 4.13
N GLU A 48 -9.91 -1.50 2.92
CA GLU A 48 -10.14 -2.22 1.68
C GLU A 48 -8.79 -2.52 1.05
N LEU A 49 -8.50 -3.81 0.83
CA LEU A 49 -7.32 -4.27 0.13
C LEU A 49 -7.71 -4.84 -1.23
N ILE A 50 -6.93 -4.53 -2.26
CA ILE A 50 -7.03 -5.12 -3.58
C ILE A 50 -5.88 -6.11 -3.79
N THR A 51 -6.15 -7.19 -4.51
CA THR A 51 -5.11 -8.16 -4.88
C THR A 51 -4.45 -7.74 -6.18
N ILE A 52 -3.14 -7.57 -6.10
CA ILE A 52 -2.29 -7.27 -7.24
C ILE A 52 -1.73 -8.59 -7.78
N PRO A 53 -1.97 -8.94 -9.05
CA PRO A 53 -1.54 -10.22 -9.59
C PRO A 53 -0.01 -10.25 -9.78
N LYS A 54 0.56 -11.45 -9.68
CA LYS A 54 1.93 -11.71 -10.15
C LYS A 54 2.10 -11.27 -11.61
N GLY A 55 3.32 -10.91 -11.98
CA GLY A 55 3.66 -10.45 -13.32
C GLY A 55 4.90 -9.57 -13.30
N GLU A 56 5.13 -8.84 -14.37
CA GLU A 56 6.36 -8.09 -14.59
C GLU A 56 6.09 -6.70 -15.17
N MET A 57 7.01 -5.79 -14.94
CA MET A 57 6.95 -4.42 -15.44
C MET A 57 8.37 -3.86 -15.61
N ASP A 58 8.58 -3.12 -16.69
CA ASP A 58 9.73 -2.25 -16.81
C ASP A 58 9.42 -0.86 -16.23
N LEU A 59 10.26 -0.41 -15.31
CA LEU A 59 10.19 0.92 -14.69
C LEU A 59 11.43 1.71 -15.11
N GLU A 60 11.22 2.76 -15.91
CA GLU A 60 12.27 3.71 -16.26
C GLU A 60 12.17 4.97 -15.41
N VAL A 61 13.26 5.32 -14.73
CA VAL A 61 13.28 6.42 -13.78
C VAL A 61 14.42 7.37 -14.10
N PRO A 62 14.17 8.70 -14.17
CA PRO A 62 15.19 9.66 -14.53
C PRO A 62 16.22 9.78 -13.41
N ILE A 63 17.50 9.84 -13.80
CA ILE A 63 18.63 10.23 -12.96
C ILE A 63 19.22 11.49 -13.54
N TYR A 64 19.29 12.50 -12.69
CA TYR A 64 19.73 13.82 -13.06
C TYR A 64 21.24 13.95 -12.88
N SER A 65 21.94 14.31 -13.95
CA SER A 65 23.27 14.88 -13.90
C SER A 65 23.19 16.38 -14.24
N PHE A 66 24.28 17.14 -14.02
CA PHE A 66 24.32 18.56 -14.37
C PHE A 66 24.18 18.84 -15.88
N VAL A 67 24.28 17.81 -16.74
CA VAL A 67 24.44 17.98 -18.20
C VAL A 67 23.48 17.10 -19.01
N THR A 68 22.99 16.00 -18.43
CA THR A 68 22.15 15.00 -19.09
C THR A 68 21.04 14.50 -18.16
N THR A 69 19.90 14.15 -18.74
CA THR A 69 18.90 13.30 -18.06
C THR A 69 19.11 11.88 -18.55
N ASP A 70 19.69 11.05 -17.70
CA ASP A 70 19.81 9.62 -17.94
C ASP A 70 18.62 8.89 -17.31
N TYR A 71 18.42 7.62 -17.66
CA TYR A 71 17.36 6.81 -17.09
C TYR A 71 17.94 5.50 -16.56
N VAL A 72 17.59 5.15 -15.32
CA VAL A 72 17.76 3.77 -14.86
C VAL A 72 16.54 2.96 -15.20
N LYS A 73 16.78 1.74 -15.66
CA LYS A 73 15.74 0.77 -15.97
C LYS A 73 15.73 -0.30 -14.88
N LYS A 74 14.57 -0.52 -14.28
CA LYS A 74 14.31 -1.63 -13.36
C LYS A 74 13.37 -2.61 -14.06
N HIS A 75 13.81 -3.84 -14.25
CA HIS A 75 12.92 -4.93 -14.64
C HIS A 75 12.37 -5.59 -13.37
N ILE A 76 11.10 -5.33 -13.08
CA ILE A 76 10.42 -5.75 -11.87
C ILE A 76 9.67 -7.04 -12.16
N VAL A 77 9.84 -8.07 -11.33
CA VAL A 77 9.13 -9.34 -11.44
C VAL A 77 8.54 -9.68 -10.07
N PHE A 78 7.21 -9.76 -10.00
CA PHE A 78 6.48 -10.32 -8.87
C PHE A 78 6.10 -11.76 -9.21
N THR A 79 6.64 -12.72 -8.48
CA THR A 79 6.32 -14.15 -8.67
C THR A 79 5.06 -14.59 -7.96
N GLU A 80 4.66 -13.85 -6.92
CA GLU A 80 3.47 -14.08 -6.11
C GLU A 80 2.59 -12.83 -6.08
N PRO A 81 1.26 -12.98 -5.95
CA PRO A 81 0.39 -11.84 -5.72
C PRO A 81 0.63 -11.24 -4.33
N TYR A 82 0.35 -9.95 -4.19
CA TYR A 82 0.30 -9.25 -2.90
C TYR A 82 -0.96 -8.41 -2.82
N GLN A 83 -1.29 -7.93 -1.63
CA GLN A 83 -2.43 -7.04 -1.44
C GLN A 83 -1.95 -5.64 -1.11
N ILE A 84 -2.58 -4.62 -1.68
CA ILE A 84 -2.31 -3.21 -1.38
C ILE A 84 -3.62 -2.50 -1.05
N GLY A 85 -3.55 -1.44 -0.24
CA GLY A 85 -4.69 -0.58 0.05
C GLY A 85 -5.34 -0.05 -1.22
N ALA A 86 -6.64 -0.31 -1.38
CA ALA A 86 -7.44 0.25 -2.46
C ALA A 86 -7.40 1.79 -2.43
N TYR A 87 -7.28 2.35 -1.24
CA TYR A 87 -7.17 3.77 -0.94
C TYR A 87 -5.99 4.01 0.01
N GLU A 88 -5.63 5.27 0.19
CA GLU A 88 -4.75 5.72 1.26
C GLU A 88 -5.40 5.54 2.64
N ILE A 89 -4.58 5.46 3.68
CA ILE A 89 -5.07 5.34 5.06
C ILE A 89 -5.88 6.59 5.41
N THR A 90 -7.10 6.38 5.90
CA THR A 90 -8.01 7.50 6.23
C THR A 90 -7.74 8.08 7.61
N ILE A 91 -8.25 9.29 7.84
CA ILE A 91 -8.29 9.94 9.16
C ILE A 91 -9.00 9.04 10.18
N LYS A 92 -10.07 8.35 9.78
CA LYS A 92 -10.79 7.39 10.63
C LYS A 92 -9.89 6.23 11.06
N GLN A 93 -9.21 5.59 10.11
CA GLN A 93 -8.32 4.44 10.36
C GLN A 93 -7.13 4.85 11.24
N TRP A 94 -6.52 6.00 10.96
CA TRP A 94 -5.47 6.57 11.80
C TRP A 94 -5.94 6.76 13.25
N ASN A 95 -7.15 7.28 13.44
CA ASN A 95 -7.68 7.51 14.79
C ASN A 95 -7.98 6.21 15.55
N VAL A 96 -8.25 5.09 14.86
CA VAL A 96 -8.32 3.77 15.52
C VAL A 96 -6.95 3.39 16.07
N CYS A 97 -5.89 3.51 15.27
CA CYS A 97 -4.51 3.29 15.72
C CYS A 97 -4.15 4.16 16.93
N HIS A 98 -4.54 5.44 16.90
CA HIS A 98 -4.31 6.35 18.02
C HIS A 98 -5.05 5.93 19.29
N GLN A 99 -6.33 5.56 19.18
CA GLN A 99 -7.15 5.12 20.31
C GLN A 99 -6.63 3.82 20.93
N ALA A 100 -6.07 2.92 20.11
CA ALA A 100 -5.42 1.69 20.55
C ALA A 100 -4.00 1.92 21.13
N GLY A 101 -3.46 3.13 21.07
CA GLY A 101 -2.12 3.47 21.56
C GLY A 101 -0.97 3.11 20.59
N GLY A 102 -1.27 2.65 19.38
CA GLY A 102 -0.27 2.37 18.34
C GLY A 102 0.28 3.63 17.66
N CYS A 103 -0.52 4.70 17.60
CA CYS A 103 -0.15 5.96 16.98
C CYS A 103 -0.10 7.09 18.02
N ASN A 104 1.01 7.82 18.06
CA ASN A 104 1.31 8.78 19.13
C ASN A 104 0.36 9.99 19.20
N LYS A 105 -0.26 10.37 18.09
CA LYS A 105 -1.08 11.59 17.99
C LYS A 105 -2.36 11.30 17.20
N PRO A 106 -3.48 11.97 17.52
CA PRO A 106 -4.67 11.90 16.68
C PRO A 106 -4.41 12.57 15.33
N ALA A 107 -5.21 12.22 14.33
CA ALA A 107 -5.15 12.86 13.03
C ALA A 107 -5.48 14.36 13.15
N ARG A 108 -4.67 15.22 12.53
CA ARG A 108 -4.89 16.67 12.54
C ARG A 108 -5.75 17.09 11.34
N MET A 109 -7.07 17.06 11.55
CA MET A 109 -8.06 17.48 10.55
C MET A 109 -7.97 18.98 10.21
N ARG A 110 -8.12 19.31 8.93
CA ARG A 110 -8.33 20.67 8.42
C ARG A 110 -9.83 20.99 8.36
N ASN A 111 -10.17 22.27 8.26
CA ASN A 111 -11.55 22.70 8.06
C ASN A 111 -12.11 22.10 6.77
N GLY A 112 -13.23 21.39 6.86
CA GLY A 112 -13.89 20.73 5.72
C GLY A 112 -13.46 19.28 5.48
N GLU A 113 -12.44 18.77 6.17
CA GLU A 113 -12.11 17.35 6.11
C GLU A 113 -13.11 16.52 6.92
N THR A 114 -13.34 15.30 6.44
CA THR A 114 -14.17 14.27 7.08
C THR A 114 -13.30 13.07 7.47
N PRO A 115 -13.80 12.13 8.30
CA PRO A 115 -13.06 10.92 8.63
C PRO A 115 -12.65 10.05 7.41
N GLN A 116 -13.26 10.26 6.24
CA GLN A 116 -12.96 9.53 5.00
C GLN A 116 -11.90 10.21 4.11
N HIS A 117 -11.39 11.36 4.52
CA HIS A 117 -10.21 11.94 3.88
C HIS A 117 -8.97 11.11 4.26
N PRO A 118 -7.94 11.08 3.39
CA PRO A 118 -6.67 10.48 3.73
C PRO A 118 -6.04 11.20 4.93
N VAL A 119 -5.38 10.45 5.80
CA VAL A 119 -4.57 11.04 6.85
C VAL A 119 -3.40 11.78 6.21
N THR A 120 -3.18 13.01 6.65
CA THR A 120 -2.03 13.80 6.22
C THR A 120 -1.24 14.29 7.41
N ARG A 121 -0.07 14.87 7.14
CA ARG A 121 0.84 15.36 8.18
C ARG A 121 1.44 14.22 9.01
N VAL A 122 1.73 13.12 8.33
CA VAL A 122 2.38 11.94 8.90
C VAL A 122 3.76 11.77 8.27
N SER A 123 4.77 11.55 9.11
CA SER A 123 6.12 11.23 8.65
C SER A 123 6.18 9.77 8.18
N TRP A 124 7.28 9.38 7.53
CA TRP A 124 7.50 7.97 7.21
C TRP A 124 7.53 7.13 8.50
N LEU A 125 8.14 7.66 9.57
CA LEU A 125 8.22 6.95 10.86
C LEU A 125 6.83 6.77 11.49
N ASP A 126 5.96 7.78 11.37
CA ASP A 126 4.55 7.68 11.81
C ASP A 126 3.80 6.59 11.03
N ALA A 127 4.00 6.54 9.72
CA ALA A 127 3.38 5.55 8.84
C ALA A 127 3.91 4.13 9.09
N TYR A 128 5.22 3.98 9.31
CA TYR A 128 5.84 2.72 9.72
C TYR A 128 5.30 2.21 11.07
N ASN A 129 5.14 3.10 12.06
CA ASN A 129 4.57 2.72 13.35
C ASN A 129 3.11 2.28 13.21
N PHE A 130 2.32 2.92 12.34
CA PHE A 130 0.97 2.47 12.03
C PHE A 130 0.97 1.04 11.46
N THR A 131 1.86 0.73 10.50
CA THR A 131 1.90 -0.61 9.91
C THR A 131 2.38 -1.67 10.90
N ASN A 132 3.36 -1.33 11.75
CA ASN A 132 3.81 -2.22 12.83
C ASN A 132 2.71 -2.50 13.85
N TRP A 133 1.98 -1.47 14.26
CA TRP A 133 0.83 -1.63 15.15
C TRP A 133 -0.21 -2.55 14.51
N LEU A 134 -0.60 -2.30 13.26
CA LEU A 134 -1.59 -3.12 12.58
C LEU A 134 -1.11 -4.57 12.42
N ALA A 135 0.17 -4.78 12.12
CA ALA A 135 0.75 -6.11 12.04
C ALA A 135 0.73 -6.84 13.39
N PHE A 136 1.00 -6.12 14.49
CA PHE A 136 0.92 -6.67 15.84
C PHE A 136 -0.51 -7.06 16.24
N GLU A 137 -1.49 -6.18 16.01
CA GLU A 137 -2.90 -6.42 16.37
C GLU A 137 -3.51 -7.58 15.59
N THR A 138 -3.09 -7.75 14.34
CA THR A 138 -3.68 -8.72 13.41
C THR A 138 -2.86 -9.99 13.30
N GLY A 139 -1.57 -9.98 13.66
CA GLY A 139 -0.64 -11.06 13.35
C GLY A 139 -0.42 -11.23 11.83
N GLN A 140 -0.73 -10.22 11.02
CA GLN A 140 -0.55 -10.24 9.57
C GLN A 140 0.60 -9.32 9.14
N ASN A 141 1.26 -9.63 8.03
CA ASN A 141 2.45 -8.91 7.57
C ASN A 141 2.11 -7.58 6.86
N PHE A 142 1.72 -6.58 7.64
CA PHE A 142 1.48 -5.22 7.16
C PHE A 142 2.74 -4.36 7.14
N ARG A 143 2.93 -3.62 6.05
CA ARG A 143 4.04 -2.67 5.86
C ARG A 143 3.68 -1.59 4.84
N LEU A 144 4.55 -0.61 4.69
CA LEU A 144 4.49 0.30 3.54
C LEU A 144 4.84 -0.46 2.24
N PRO A 145 4.34 -0.01 1.07
CA PRO A 145 4.75 -0.56 -0.22
C PRO A 145 6.20 -0.21 -0.51
N THR A 146 6.89 -1.01 -1.32
CA THR A 146 8.06 -0.52 -2.06
C THR A 146 7.62 0.40 -3.20
N GLU A 147 8.53 1.19 -3.74
CA GLU A 147 8.31 1.95 -4.98
C GLU A 147 7.89 1.02 -6.12
N GLU A 148 8.50 -0.15 -6.23
CA GLU A 148 8.18 -1.14 -7.25
C GLU A 148 6.76 -1.69 -7.09
N GLU A 149 6.31 -1.96 -5.87
CA GLU A 149 4.93 -2.40 -5.61
C GLU A 149 3.93 -1.29 -5.91
N TRP A 150 4.20 -0.07 -5.44
CA TRP A 150 3.30 1.05 -5.67
C TRP A 150 3.15 1.33 -7.18
N THR A 151 4.26 1.40 -7.91
CA THR A 151 4.25 1.68 -9.35
C THR A 151 3.65 0.54 -10.15
N TYR A 152 3.98 -0.71 -9.84
CA TYR A 152 3.37 -1.86 -10.49
C TYR A 152 1.84 -1.85 -10.31
N ALA A 153 1.37 -1.64 -9.08
CA ALA A 153 -0.06 -1.52 -8.76
C ALA A 153 -0.72 -0.36 -9.50
N ALA A 154 -0.09 0.82 -9.52
CA ALA A 154 -0.61 2.03 -10.14
C ALA A 154 -0.75 1.90 -11.67
N PHE A 155 0.26 1.36 -12.33
CA PHE A 155 0.32 1.24 -13.79
C PHE A 155 -0.20 -0.09 -14.34
N VAL A 156 -0.82 -0.91 -13.48
CA VAL A 156 -1.45 -2.18 -13.88
C VAL A 156 -0.41 -3.13 -14.50
N GLY A 157 0.81 -3.11 -13.96
CA GLY A 157 1.95 -3.88 -14.44
C GLY A 157 2.44 -3.51 -15.84
N LYS A 158 2.01 -2.37 -16.39
CA LYS A 158 2.44 -1.91 -17.71
C LYS A 158 3.68 -1.05 -17.57
N HIS A 159 4.52 -1.09 -18.61
CA HIS A 159 5.71 -0.24 -18.71
C HIS A 159 5.39 1.20 -18.32
N TYR A 160 6.20 1.73 -17.40
CA TYR A 160 6.09 3.10 -16.96
C TYR A 160 7.45 3.79 -17.04
N LYS A 161 7.45 4.96 -17.67
CA LYS A 161 8.59 5.86 -17.75
C LYS A 161 8.22 7.14 -17.03
N ALA A 162 8.84 7.38 -15.87
CA ALA A 162 8.73 8.67 -15.21
C ALA A 162 9.44 9.71 -16.06
N GLU A 163 8.77 10.78 -16.46
CA GLU A 163 9.40 11.86 -17.22
C GLU A 163 9.73 13.04 -16.31
N TYR A 164 10.79 13.77 -16.66
CA TYR A 164 11.04 15.07 -16.05
C TYR A 164 9.97 16.03 -16.55
N VAL A 165 9.21 16.59 -15.61
CA VAL A 165 8.30 17.68 -15.90
C VAL A 165 9.03 18.97 -15.55
N GLU A 166 9.32 19.79 -16.55
CA GLU A 166 9.90 21.12 -16.35
C GLU A 166 8.80 22.05 -15.82
N TYR A 167 9.05 22.68 -14.68
CA TYR A 167 8.12 23.63 -14.08
C TYR A 167 8.69 25.04 -14.15
N GLU A 168 7.84 25.99 -14.49
CA GLU A 168 8.14 27.40 -14.28
C GLU A 168 8.29 27.65 -12.77
N LEU A 169 9.36 28.33 -12.36
CA LEU A 169 9.63 28.62 -10.94
C LEU A 169 8.44 29.34 -10.28
N GLY A 170 7.70 30.15 -11.05
CA GLY A 170 6.47 30.80 -10.61
C GLY A 170 5.36 29.81 -10.21
N ASP A 171 5.24 28.68 -10.90
CA ASP A 171 4.24 27.64 -10.61
C ASP A 171 4.57 26.85 -9.34
N VAL A 172 5.86 26.73 -9.02
CA VAL A 172 6.34 26.09 -7.79
C VAL A 172 6.14 27.00 -6.59
N VAL A 173 6.54 28.28 -6.72
CA VAL A 173 6.47 29.27 -5.62
C VAL A 173 5.01 29.62 -5.29
N SER A 174 4.11 29.59 -6.26
CA SER A 174 2.68 29.88 -6.06
C SER A 174 1.84 28.65 -5.73
N ALA A 175 2.42 27.44 -5.77
CA ALA A 175 1.71 26.19 -5.48
C ALA A 175 1.25 26.16 -4.02
N ARG A 176 -0.05 26.41 -3.80
CA ARG A 176 -0.68 26.14 -2.51
C ARG A 176 -0.81 24.62 -2.33
N PRO A 177 -0.69 24.10 -1.09
CA PRO A 177 -1.04 22.72 -0.82
C PRO A 177 -2.43 22.43 -1.37
N LYS A 178 -2.55 21.36 -2.17
CA LYS A 178 -3.84 20.96 -2.73
C LYS A 178 -4.80 20.62 -1.59
N VAL A 179 -6.08 20.87 -1.80
CA VAL A 179 -7.11 20.41 -0.87
C VAL A 179 -7.27 18.91 -1.08
N THR A 180 -7.23 18.15 0.01
CA THR A 180 -7.53 16.71 0.00
C THR A 180 -9.02 16.49 -0.24
N HIS A 181 -9.37 15.31 -0.73
CA HIS A 181 -10.74 14.88 -0.91
C HIS A 181 -10.98 13.56 -0.19
N GLU A 182 -12.25 13.20 0.03
CA GLU A 182 -12.61 11.86 0.49
C GLU A 182 -12.05 10.81 -0.47
N LYS A 183 -11.66 9.65 0.11
CA LYS A 183 -11.10 8.53 -0.64
C LYS A 183 -11.95 8.16 -1.86
N GLY A 184 -11.30 7.88 -2.99
CA GLY A 184 -11.90 7.51 -4.27
C GLY A 184 -12.26 8.67 -5.19
N LYS A 185 -11.95 9.91 -4.82
CA LYS A 185 -12.34 11.10 -5.59
C LYS A 185 -11.79 11.08 -7.02
N PHE A 186 -10.59 10.55 -7.23
CA PHE A 186 -9.91 10.56 -8.53
C PHE A 186 -10.10 9.25 -9.31
N GLY A 187 -10.94 8.34 -8.80
CA GLY A 187 -11.29 7.09 -9.46
C GLY A 187 -10.21 6.00 -9.33
N ALA A 188 -10.59 4.80 -9.74
CA ALA A 188 -9.77 3.61 -9.66
C ALA A 188 -9.14 3.24 -11.01
N ASN A 189 -7.97 2.62 -10.99
CA ASN A 189 -7.44 1.89 -12.14
C ASN A 189 -8.11 0.52 -12.32
N ALA A 190 -7.68 -0.26 -13.32
CA ALA A 190 -8.25 -1.57 -13.65
C ALA A 190 -8.10 -2.63 -12.54
N TRP A 191 -7.21 -2.42 -11.57
CA TRP A 191 -7.04 -3.30 -10.41
C TRP A 191 -7.79 -2.82 -9.16
N GLY A 192 -8.45 -1.65 -9.24
CA GLY A 192 -9.18 -1.09 -8.11
C GLY A 192 -8.34 -0.16 -7.23
N MET A 193 -7.12 0.19 -7.63
CA MET A 193 -6.30 1.16 -6.89
C MET A 193 -6.80 2.57 -7.19
N ASN A 194 -7.27 3.27 -6.17
CA ASN A 194 -7.83 4.60 -6.27
C ASN A 194 -6.80 5.69 -5.97
N ASP A 195 -7.12 6.89 -6.42
CA ASP A 195 -6.42 8.14 -6.09
C ASP A 195 -4.95 8.22 -6.54
N ILE A 196 -4.55 7.38 -7.51
CA ILE A 196 -3.20 7.38 -8.10
C ILE A 196 -2.81 8.77 -8.65
N GLN A 197 -3.79 9.51 -9.18
CA GLN A 197 -3.58 10.82 -9.80
C GLN A 197 -3.54 11.99 -8.80
N GLY A 198 -3.56 11.76 -7.48
CA GLY A 198 -3.44 12.84 -6.51
C GLY A 198 -4.01 12.54 -5.14
N ASN A 199 -4.66 13.53 -4.52
CA ASN A 199 -5.06 13.55 -3.10
C ASN A 199 -3.87 13.76 -2.14
N VAL A 200 -2.99 12.77 -2.03
CA VAL A 200 -1.81 12.80 -1.15
C VAL A 200 -0.57 12.25 -1.83
N TRP A 201 0.58 12.62 -1.28
CA TRP A 201 1.84 11.93 -1.56
C TRP A 201 2.02 10.79 -0.57
N GLU A 202 2.51 9.65 -1.04
CA GLU A 202 2.47 8.40 -0.29
C GLU A 202 3.85 7.83 -0.01
N TRP A 203 4.12 7.57 1.26
CA TRP A 203 5.37 6.97 1.71
C TRP A 203 5.56 5.55 1.19
N THR A 204 6.77 5.25 0.73
CA THR A 204 7.23 3.90 0.39
C THR A 204 8.39 3.46 1.29
N LEU A 205 8.71 2.17 1.29
CA LEU A 205 9.91 1.62 1.91
C LEU A 205 11.19 1.99 1.14
N THR A 206 11.11 2.34 -0.14
CA THR A 206 12.30 2.45 -0.98
C THR A 206 13.17 3.63 -0.57
N CYS A 207 14.45 3.36 -0.30
CA CYS A 207 15.43 4.38 0.02
C CYS A 207 15.76 5.24 -1.19
N TRP A 208 15.92 6.54 -0.95
CA TRP A 208 16.55 7.42 -1.93
C TRP A 208 18.07 7.31 -1.86
N THR A 209 18.71 7.36 -3.02
CA THR A 209 20.17 7.44 -3.17
C THR A 209 20.54 8.27 -4.39
N SER A 210 21.68 8.95 -4.33
CA SER A 210 22.23 9.70 -5.45
C SER A 210 23.01 8.82 -6.44
N SER A 211 23.35 7.57 -6.08
CA SER A 211 24.09 6.67 -6.97
C SER A 211 23.19 6.04 -8.03
N VAL A 212 23.66 6.01 -9.28
CA VAL A 212 22.97 5.34 -10.40
C VAL A 212 22.72 3.86 -10.08
N GLU A 213 23.74 3.18 -9.59
CA GLU A 213 23.65 1.77 -9.18
C GLU A 213 22.60 1.55 -8.08
N GLY A 214 22.59 2.42 -7.06
CA GLY A 214 21.62 2.32 -5.97
C GLY A 214 20.19 2.61 -6.43
N GLN A 215 20.00 3.54 -7.36
CA GLN A 215 18.68 3.79 -7.95
C GLN A 215 18.24 2.70 -8.92
N ALA A 216 19.16 1.93 -9.52
CA ALA A 216 18.83 0.77 -10.35
C ALA A 216 18.52 -0.49 -9.54
N LYS A 217 18.91 -0.56 -8.25
CA LYS A 217 18.65 -1.70 -7.38
C LYS A 217 17.15 -1.84 -7.07
N LEU A 218 16.63 -3.06 -7.18
CA LEU A 218 15.29 -3.40 -6.71
C LEU A 218 15.23 -3.38 -5.18
N SER A 219 14.13 -2.87 -4.64
CA SER A 219 13.88 -2.86 -3.21
C SER A 219 13.73 -4.27 -2.63
N ASN A 220 14.41 -4.53 -1.51
CA ASN A 220 14.09 -5.66 -0.65
C ASN A 220 13.19 -5.15 0.49
N ALA A 221 11.91 -5.52 0.48
CA ALA A 221 10.96 -5.02 1.47
C ALA A 221 11.30 -5.42 2.90
N GLU A 222 11.86 -6.62 3.12
CA GLU A 222 12.26 -7.10 4.45
C GLU A 222 13.43 -6.30 5.01
N GLU A 223 14.46 -6.05 4.18
CA GLU A 223 15.61 -5.21 4.55
C GLU A 223 15.19 -3.76 4.81
N LEU A 224 14.26 -3.23 4.01
CA LEU A 224 13.89 -1.83 4.04
C LEU A 224 12.79 -1.48 5.04
N ASN A 225 12.07 -2.48 5.58
CA ASN A 225 11.09 -2.29 6.65
C ASN A 225 11.74 -2.11 8.04
N ASP A 226 12.84 -1.36 8.07
CA ASP A 226 13.55 -0.89 9.27
C ASP A 226 13.75 0.63 9.14
N PRO A 227 13.33 1.44 10.13
CA PRO A 227 13.60 2.88 10.18
C PRO A 227 15.08 3.24 10.06
N LYS A 228 16.00 2.34 10.43
CA LYS A 228 17.45 2.52 10.35
C LYS A 228 18.01 2.28 8.94
N ALA A 229 17.24 1.69 8.03
CA ALA A 229 17.73 1.35 6.70
C ALA A 229 18.20 2.59 5.91
N CYS A 230 17.50 3.73 6.04
CA CYS A 230 17.93 5.01 5.48
C CYS A 230 17.12 6.20 6.01
N GLY A 231 17.72 7.40 5.91
CA GLY A 231 17.11 8.66 6.35
C GLY A 231 16.24 9.38 5.32
N THR A 232 16.23 8.95 4.05
CA THR A 232 15.44 9.57 2.97
C THR A 232 14.76 8.49 2.16
N ARG A 233 13.46 8.64 1.92
CA ARG A 233 12.62 7.63 1.25
C ARG A 233 11.95 8.24 0.03
N PHE A 234 11.69 7.41 -0.98
CA PHE A 234 10.85 7.78 -2.09
C PHE A 234 9.39 7.87 -1.67
N LEU A 235 8.70 8.81 -2.29
CA LEU A 235 7.27 9.02 -2.25
C LEU A 235 6.73 8.93 -3.68
N TRP A 236 5.48 8.47 -3.78
CA TRP A 236 4.72 8.50 -5.01
C TRP A 236 3.43 9.29 -4.85
N GLY A 237 2.90 9.76 -5.97
CA GLY A 237 1.65 10.51 -6.07
C GLY A 237 1.50 10.96 -7.52
N GLU A 238 1.21 12.24 -7.73
CA GLU A 238 1.20 12.83 -9.07
C GLU A 238 2.54 12.68 -9.80
N GLU A 239 3.64 12.65 -9.04
CA GLU A 239 4.98 12.41 -9.56
C GLU A 239 5.79 11.55 -8.59
N ARG A 240 7.09 11.39 -8.86
CA ARG A 240 8.06 10.77 -7.96
C ARG A 240 8.79 11.85 -7.15
N ALA A 241 8.89 11.69 -5.84
CA ALA A 241 9.65 12.62 -4.98
C ALA A 241 10.44 11.84 -3.93
N HIS A 242 11.30 12.53 -3.21
CA HIS A 242 11.98 11.96 -2.05
C HIS A 242 12.07 12.98 -0.92
N VAL A 243 11.88 12.51 0.30
CA VAL A 243 11.82 13.37 1.48
C VAL A 243 12.50 12.66 2.67
N PRO A 244 13.21 13.39 3.54
CA PRO A 244 13.74 12.83 4.76
C PRO A 244 12.63 12.22 5.64
N PHE A 245 12.87 11.03 6.17
CA PHE A 245 11.85 10.17 6.79
C PHE A 245 11.09 10.80 7.98
N PHE A 246 11.69 11.79 8.66
CA PHE A 246 11.11 12.49 9.80
C PHE A 246 10.20 13.67 9.42
N VAL A 247 10.21 14.10 8.15
CA VAL A 247 9.37 15.20 7.68
C VAL A 247 7.93 14.70 7.61
N ASN A 248 7.01 15.41 8.26
CA ASN A 248 5.58 15.14 8.16
C ASN A 248 4.84 16.24 7.40
N THR A 249 5.43 17.42 7.23
CA THR A 249 4.87 18.52 6.44
C THR A 249 5.93 19.10 5.52
N THR A 250 5.64 19.22 4.23
CA THR A 250 6.60 19.69 3.21
C THR A 250 6.76 21.20 3.11
N TYR A 251 6.32 21.97 4.12
CA TYR A 251 6.49 23.42 4.13
C TYR A 251 7.97 23.86 4.10
N ASN A 252 8.92 23.03 4.54
CA ASN A 252 10.33 23.39 4.73
C ASN A 252 11.40 22.31 4.38
N GLY A 253 11.11 21.22 3.64
CA GLY A 253 12.17 20.18 3.52
C GLY A 253 11.97 18.99 2.60
N GLY A 254 11.32 19.14 1.44
CA GLY A 254 11.24 18.07 0.44
C GLY A 254 11.92 18.45 -0.88
N CYS A 255 12.72 17.55 -1.43
CA CYS A 255 13.23 17.64 -2.80
C CYS A 255 12.26 16.88 -3.71
N ALA A 256 11.24 17.58 -4.21
CA ALA A 256 10.43 17.08 -5.31
C ALA A 256 10.99 17.62 -6.63
N THR A 257 10.79 16.88 -7.73
CA THR A 257 11.19 17.28 -9.10
C THR A 257 10.48 18.55 -9.59
N ALA A 258 9.47 19.01 -8.84
CA ALA A 258 8.40 19.84 -9.33
C ALA A 258 7.80 20.73 -8.22
N ARG A 259 6.72 20.25 -7.59
CA ARG A 259 6.06 20.86 -6.43
C ARG A 259 6.43 20.07 -5.18
N PRO A 260 6.73 20.74 -4.05
CA PRO A 260 6.95 20.04 -2.79
C PRO A 260 5.81 19.06 -2.53
N ALA A 261 6.15 17.83 -2.12
CA ALA A 261 5.17 16.75 -1.91
C ALA A 261 4.11 17.16 -0.87
N SER A 262 3.03 17.81 -1.29
CA SER A 262 2.03 18.36 -0.39
C SER A 262 1.16 17.25 0.17
N ASN A 263 0.64 17.38 1.39
CA ASN A 263 -0.23 16.38 1.99
C ASN A 263 0.42 14.99 2.06
N LEU A 264 1.53 14.85 2.79
CA LEU A 264 2.15 13.54 3.02
C LEU A 264 1.19 12.62 3.80
N GLY A 265 0.87 11.49 3.18
CA GLY A 265 0.06 10.37 3.67
C GLY A 265 0.73 9.05 3.27
N PHE A 266 -0.05 7.96 3.20
CA PHE A 266 0.45 6.65 2.79
C PHE A 266 -0.69 5.67 2.53
N ARG A 267 -0.38 4.60 1.80
CA ARG A 267 -1.17 3.36 1.80
C ARG A 267 -0.31 2.20 2.29
N ILE A 268 -0.92 1.04 2.47
CA ILE A 268 -0.28 -0.14 3.07
C ILE A 268 -0.33 -1.34 2.14
N VAL A 269 0.62 -2.26 2.33
CA VAL A 269 0.67 -3.58 1.72
C VAL A 269 0.46 -4.63 2.80
N LEU A 270 -0.35 -5.64 2.46
CA LEU A 270 -0.38 -6.92 3.17
C LEU A 270 0.40 -7.93 2.32
N ALA A 271 1.59 -8.27 2.78
CA ALA A 271 2.45 -9.23 2.10
C ALA A 271 1.94 -10.66 2.31
N ALA A 272 2.22 -11.55 1.37
CA ALA A 272 2.05 -12.98 1.60
C ALA A 272 2.98 -13.41 2.75
N ASN A 273 2.44 -14.19 3.69
CA ASN A 273 3.20 -14.79 4.79
C ASN A 273 4.07 -15.95 4.31
#